data_AF-A0A961ZXU7-F1
#
_entry.id   AF-A0A961ZXU7-F1
#
_cell.length_a   1.000
_cell.length_b   1.000
_cell.length_c   1.000
_cell.angle_alpha   90.00
_cell.angle_beta   90.00
_cell.angle_gamma   90.00
#
_symmetry.space_group_name_H-M   'P 1'
#
loop_
_entity.id
_entity.type
_entity.pdbx_description
1 polymer ?
#
loop_
_entity_poly.entity_id
_entity_poly.type
_entity_poly.pdbx_seq_one_letter_code
_entity_poly.pdbx_strand_id
1 'polypeptide(L)' 'MSVPPPFQITQDDLARSSLEPGDVGLWALLVTGCFHLFETEAAARRAYRLLLADKAVR' A
#
# COMPACT_ATOMS: atom_id res chain seq x y z
N MET A 1 2.90 -15.72 -4.42
CA MET A 1 1.60 -15.12 -4.77
C MET A 1 1.79 -13.61 -4.78
N SER A 2 1.48 -12.91 -5.87
CA SER A 2 1.54 -11.45 -5.93
C SER A 2 0.17 -10.93 -5.50
N VAL A 3 0.10 -10.24 -4.36
CA VAL A 3 -1.14 -9.61 -3.91
C VAL A 3 -1.38 -8.37 -4.78
N PRO A 4 -2.52 -8.24 -5.45
CA PRO A 4 -2.78 -7.10 -6.31
C PRO A 4 -2.88 -5.81 -5.48
N PRO A 5 -2.25 -4.70 -5.89
CA PRO A 5 -2.36 -3.43 -5.17
C PRO A 5 -3.72 -2.76 -5.44
N PRO A 6 -4.22 -1.94 -4.48
CA PRO A 6 -3.72 -1.83 -3.12
C PRO A 6 -4.06 -3.07 -2.29
N PHE A 7 -3.23 -3.39 -1.30
CA PHE A 7 -3.43 -4.54 -0.40
C PHE A 7 -3.40 -4.11 1.06
N GLN A 8 -4.07 -4.85 1.94
CA GLN A 8 -4.01 -4.61 3.37
C GLN A 8 -2.77 -5.29 3.96
N ILE A 9 -2.04 -4.57 4.81
CA ILE A 9 -0.83 -5.08 5.46
C ILE A 9 -1.19 -6.13 6.49
N THR A 10 -0.57 -7.29 6.36
CA THR A 10 -0.71 -8.41 7.28
C THR A 10 0.53 -8.58 8.15
N GLN A 11 0.44 -9.43 9.17
CA GLN A 11 1.63 -9.80 9.96
C GLN A 11 2.71 -10.53 9.13
N ASP A 12 2.31 -11.25 8.08
CA ASP A 12 3.27 -11.90 7.18
C ASP A 12 4.06 -10.87 6.36
N ASP A 13 3.43 -9.74 5.99
CA ASP A 13 4.11 -8.65 5.28
C ASP A 13 5.13 -7.97 6.19
N LEU A 14 4.79 -7.78 7.47
CA LEU A 14 5.71 -7.26 8.49
C LEU A 14 6.97 -8.12 8.59
N ALA A 15 6.82 -9.45 8.65
CA ALA A 15 7.96 -10.37 8.79
C ALA A 15 8.91 -10.37 7.58
N ARG A 16 8.47 -9.85 6.43
CA ARG A 16 9.19 -9.89 5.14
C ARG A 16 9.68 -8.53 4.68
N SER A 17 9.46 -7.48 5.45
CA SER A 17 9.72 -6.10 5.05
C SER A 17 10.24 -5.26 6.22
N SER A 18 10.45 -3.97 5.97
CA SER A 18 10.83 -2.98 6.97
C SER A 18 9.62 -2.24 7.58
N LEU A 19 8.43 -2.84 7.54
CA LEU A 19 7.22 -2.27 8.13
C LEU A 19 7.26 -2.34 9.66
N GLU A 20 6.59 -1.40 10.30
CA GLU A 20 6.49 -1.35 11.76
C GLU A 20 5.23 -2.08 12.25
N PRO A 21 5.22 -2.63 13.49
CA PRO A 21 4.05 -3.34 14.02
C PRO A 21 2.75 -2.51 14.00
N GLY A 22 2.87 -1.18 14.04
CA GLY A 22 1.74 -0.25 13.94
C GLY A 22 1.12 -0.14 12.54
N ASP A 23 1.81 -0.60 11.50
CA ASP A 23 1.33 -0.54 10.12
C ASP A 23 0.37 -1.68 9.76
N VAL A 24 0.30 -2.72 10.60
CA VAL A 24 -0.58 -3.87 10.39
C VAL A 24 -2.04 -3.42 10.38
N GLY A 25 -2.77 -3.80 9.33
CA GLY A 25 -4.16 -3.38 9.11
C GLY A 25 -4.32 -2.12 8.26
N LEU A 26 -3.25 -1.34 8.03
CA LEU A 26 -3.26 -0.26 7.04
C LEU A 26 -3.28 -0.81 5.61
N TRP A 27 -3.66 0.03 4.67
CA TRP A 27 -3.62 -0.27 3.24
C TRP A 27 -2.33 0.25 2.63
N ALA A 28 -1.65 -0.59 1.86
CA ALA A 28 -0.38 -0.27 1.23
C ALA A 28 -0.44 -0.31 -0.31
N LEU A 29 0.37 0.55 -0.90
CA LEU A 29 0.72 0.58 -2.31
C LEU A 29 2.24 0.50 -2.44
N LEU A 30 2.74 -0.52 -3.13
CA LEU A 30 4.15 -0.61 -3.47
C LEU A 30 4.40 0.13 -4.78
N VAL A 31 5.03 1.30 -4.71
CA VAL A 31 5.39 2.12 -5.88
C VAL A 31 6.89 2.27 -5.90
N THR A 32 7.53 1.83 -7.00
CA THR A 32 8.99 1.93 -7.19
C THR A 32 9.82 1.41 -6.01
N GLY A 33 9.36 0.36 -5.32
CA GLY A 33 10.05 -0.22 -4.16
C GLY A 33 9.75 0.45 -2.82
N CYS A 34 8.91 1.48 -2.78
CA CYS A 34 8.48 2.17 -1.56
C CYS A 34 7.03 1.82 -1.21
N PHE A 35 6.75 1.59 0.06
CA PHE A 35 5.38 1.43 0.56
C PHE A 35 4.76 2.80 0.85
N HIS A 36 3.62 3.06 0.22
CA HIS A 36 2.75 4.19 0.54
C HIS A 36 1.57 3.68 1.36
N LEU A 37 1.47 4.17 2.60
CA LEU A 37 0.50 3.71 3.59
C LEU A 37 -0.74 4.60 3.62
N PHE A 38 -1.90 3.99 3.81
CA PHE A 38 -3.19 4.64 3.87
C PHE A 38 -4.06 4.01 4.96
N GLU A 39 -4.81 4.83 5.69
CA GLU A 39 -5.73 4.35 6.74
C GLU A 39 -6.94 3.60 6.18
N THR A 40 -7.34 3.87 4.94
CA THR A 40 -8.56 3.30 4.35
C THR A 40 -8.31 2.75 2.95
N GLU A 41 -9.07 1.70 2.61
CA GLU A 41 -9.09 1.11 1.27
C GLU A 41 -9.44 2.14 0.19
N ALA A 42 -10.40 3.02 0.49
CA ALA A 42 -10.86 4.03 -0.45
C ALA A 42 -9.75 5.02 -0.83
N ALA A 43 -8.94 5.46 0.15
CA ALA A 43 -7.80 6.33 -0.08
C ALA A 43 -6.72 5.62 -0.93
N ALA A 44 -6.39 4.37 -0.57
CA ALA A 44 -5.42 3.57 -1.32
C ALA A 44 -5.88 3.32 -2.77
N ARG A 45 -7.15 2.97 -2.98
CA ARG A 45 -7.72 2.78 -4.33
C ARG A 45 -7.74 4.07 -5.14
N ARG A 46 -7.96 5.22 -4.50
CA ARG A 46 -7.87 6.53 -5.17
C ARG A 46 -6.43 6.82 -5.60
N ALA A 47 -5.46 6.61 -4.72
CA ALA A 47 -4.05 6.77 -5.05
C ALA A 47 -3.60 5.83 -6.18
N TYR A 48 -4.02 4.56 -6.14
CA TYR A 48 -3.73 3.60 -7.21
C TYR A 48 -4.29 4.04 -8.56
N ARG A 49 -5.53 4.54 -8.60
CA ARG A 49 -6.12 5.06 -9.84
C ARG A 49 -5.38 6.27 -10.40
N LEU A 50 -4.88 7.15 -9.53
CA LEU A 50 -4.08 8.31 -9.95
C LEU A 50 -2.71 7.88 -10.48
N LEU A 51 -2.07 6.91 -9.82
CA LEU A 51 -0.82 6.31 -10.26
C LEU A 51 -0.96 5.68 -11.66
N LEU A 52 -2.02 4.90 -11.90
CA LEU A 52 -2.31 4.30 -13.21
C LEU A 52 -2.60 5.34 -14.30
N ALA A 53 -3.11 6.51 -13.92
CA ALA A 53 -3.39 7.60 -14.84
C ALA A 53 -2.15 8.48 -15.14
N ASP A 54 -0.96 8.09 -14.65
CA ASP A 54 0.28 8.88 -14.69
C ASP A 54 0.11 10.30 -14.11
N LYS A 55 -0.78 10.43 -13.13
CA LYS A 55 -1.04 11.69 -12.42
C LYS A 55 -0.34 11.64 -11.07
N ALA A 56 0.44 12.67 -10.78
CA ALA A 56 1.08 12.82 -9.48
C ALA A 56 0.01 12.75 -8.37
N VAL A 57 0.19 11.80 -7.45
CA VAL A 57 -0.58 11.70 -6.21
C VAL A 57 -0.12 12.86 -5.31
N ARG A 58 -1.00 13.82 -5.05
CA ARG A 58 -0.79 14.96 -4.16
C ARG A 58 -1.71 14.87 -2.97
#